data_AF-A0A9E0RY17-F1
#
_entry.id   AF-A0A9E0RY17-F1
#
_cell.length_a   1.000
_cell.length_b   1.000
_cell.length_c   1.000
_cell.angle_alpha   90.00
_cell.angle_beta   90.00
_cell.angle_gamma   90.00
#
_symmetry.space_group_name_H-M   'P 1'
#
loop_
_entity.id
_entity.type
_entity.pdbx_description
1 polymer ?
#
loop_
_entity_poly.entity_id
_entity_poly.type
_entity_poly.pdbx_seq_one_letter_code
_entity_poly.pdbx_strand_id
1 'polypeptide(L)'
;MNIKTTVRLAVILTALTALASCSIMNRNRAAREQATEEEKAGRITMVLGDEQLVADPAMAGEPVVLPDAELVESWMQAGSKPSKSIGHVAAGADFQIAWRTKAGEGSSKTAALTTPPVASTDTIYIVDSKQVVSAFNVSNGAKRWSVKLDSGNRRDRAGFGSGIGL
;
A
#
# COMPACT_ATOMS: atom_id res chain seq x y z
N MET A 1 -54.66 -32.78 34.35
CA MET A 1 -53.76 -31.62 34.17
C MET A 1 -54.04 -31.01 32.82
N ASN A 2 -54.43 -29.73 32.76
CA ASN A 2 -55.01 -29.13 31.55
C ASN A 2 -53.91 -28.84 30.50
N ILE A 3 -54.05 -29.35 29.27
CA ILE A 3 -53.06 -29.15 28.18
C ILE A 3 -52.75 -27.67 27.91
N LYS A 4 -53.72 -26.79 28.18
CA LYS A 4 -53.56 -25.33 28.02
C LYS A 4 -52.60 -24.72 29.06
N THR A 5 -52.51 -25.28 30.28
CA THR A 5 -51.60 -24.77 31.32
C THR A 5 -50.16 -25.25 31.14
N THR A 6 -49.95 -26.47 30.63
CA THR A 6 -48.59 -26.99 30.33
C THR A 6 -47.95 -26.28 29.14
N VAL A 7 -48.73 -25.97 28.09
CA VAL A 7 -48.26 -25.18 26.94
C VAL A 7 -47.87 -23.77 27.35
N ARG A 8 -48.65 -23.11 28.22
CA ARG A 8 -48.33 -21.77 28.74
C ARG A 8 -47.04 -21.78 29.56
N LEU A 9 -46.83 -22.78 30.40
CA LEU A 9 -45.61 -22.92 31.20
C LEU A 9 -44.37 -23.18 30.33
N ALA A 10 -44.49 -24.01 29.29
CA ALA A 10 -43.40 -24.26 28.36
C ALA A 10 -42.99 -23.00 27.59
N VAL A 11 -43.96 -22.21 27.10
CA VAL A 11 -43.68 -20.95 26.38
C VAL A 11 -42.97 -19.93 27.28
N ILE A 12 -43.38 -19.83 28.55
CA ILE A 12 -42.73 -18.93 29.53
C ILE A 12 -41.28 -19.36 29.80
N LEU A 13 -41.03 -20.66 29.94
CA LEU A 13 -39.68 -21.17 30.21
C LEU A 13 -38.73 -20.95 29.02
N THR A 14 -39.21 -21.14 27.78
CA THR A 14 -38.41 -20.90 26.56
C THR A 14 -38.17 -19.42 26.31
N ALA A 15 -39.11 -18.54 26.70
CA ALA A 15 -38.91 -17.10 26.62
C ALA A 15 -37.82 -16.63 27.61
N LEU A 16 -37.80 -17.17 28.82
CA LEU A 16 -36.80 -16.82 29.85
C LEU A 16 -35.37 -17.23 29.44
N THR A 17 -35.20 -18.38 28.78
CA THR A 17 -33.87 -18.80 28.28
C THR A 17 -33.41 -17.99 27.08
N ALA A 18 -34.32 -17.53 26.22
CA ALA A 18 -33.99 -16.66 25.10
C ALA A 18 -33.49 -15.27 25.54
N LEU A 19 -34.04 -14.70 26.62
CA LEU A 19 -33.61 -13.38 27.12
C LEU A 19 -32.20 -13.40 27.73
N ALA A 20 -31.75 -14.51 28.31
CA ALA A 20 -30.42 -14.62 28.92
C ALA A 20 -29.26 -14.69 27.88
N SER A 21 -29.57 -15.03 26.62
CA SER A 21 -28.57 -15.20 25.56
C SER A 21 -27.90 -13.87 25.14
N CYS A 22 -28.60 -12.74 25.24
CA CYS A 22 -28.06 -11.46 24.80
C CYS A 22 -26.99 -10.86 25.74
N SER A 23 -26.90 -11.30 27.00
CA SER A 23 -25.89 -10.75 27.94
C SER A 23 -24.49 -11.32 27.70
N ILE A 24 -24.38 -12.58 27.23
CA ILE A 24 -23.09 -13.24 26.98
C ILE A 24 -22.35 -12.63 25.79
N MET A 25 -23.09 -12.12 24.78
CA MET A 25 -22.52 -11.57 23.55
C MET A 25 -22.00 -10.14 23.72
N ASN A 26 -22.66 -9.33 24.58
CA ASN A 26 -22.19 -7.98 24.91
C ASN A 26 -21.04 -7.96 25.94
N ARG A 27 -20.96 -8.95 26.84
CA ARG A 27 -19.90 -9.01 27.86
C ARG A 27 -18.49 -9.09 27.25
N ASN A 28 -18.34 -9.81 26.13
CA ASN A 28 -17.06 -9.94 25.44
C ASN A 28 -16.66 -8.67 24.67
N ARG A 29 -17.62 -7.79 24.35
CA ARG A 29 -17.34 -6.51 23.68
C ARG A 29 -16.81 -5.48 24.67
N ALA A 30 -17.44 -5.34 25.83
CA ALA A 30 -16.99 -4.43 26.88
C ALA A 30 -15.58 -4.78 27.38
N ALA A 31 -15.28 -6.07 27.55
CA ALA A 31 -13.94 -6.53 27.95
C ALA A 31 -12.87 -6.22 26.88
N ARG A 32 -13.22 -6.33 25.58
CA ARG A 32 -12.32 -5.96 24.47
C ARG A 32 -12.10 -4.46 24.39
N GLU A 33 -13.16 -3.67 24.59
CA GLU A 33 -13.07 -2.20 24.63
C GLU A 33 -12.18 -1.76 25.80
N GLN A 34 -12.36 -2.32 27.00
CA GLN A 34 -11.50 -2.05 28.16
C GLN A 34 -10.03 -2.41 27.93
N ALA A 35 -9.75 -3.61 27.39
CA ALA A 35 -8.38 -4.01 27.06
C ALA A 35 -7.74 -3.09 25.99
N THR A 36 -8.53 -2.59 25.03
CA THR A 36 -8.05 -1.66 23.99
C THR A 36 -7.71 -0.29 24.58
N GLU A 37 -8.48 0.19 25.57
CA GLU A 37 -8.20 1.45 26.27
C GLU A 37 -6.96 1.33 27.18
N GLU A 38 -6.76 0.19 27.83
CA GLU A 38 -5.52 -0.09 28.59
C GLU A 38 -4.29 -0.16 27.67
N GLU A 39 -4.39 -0.82 26.52
CA GLU A 39 -3.31 -0.84 25.51
C GLU A 39 -3.02 0.55 24.94
N LYS A 40 -4.04 1.40 24.75
CA LYS A 40 -3.85 2.80 24.33
C LYS A 40 -3.20 3.62 25.44
N ALA A 41 -3.57 3.42 26.70
CA ALA A 41 -2.98 4.09 27.85
C ALA A 41 -1.51 3.69 28.08
N GLY A 42 -1.14 2.47 27.71
CA GLY A 42 0.25 1.99 27.71
C GLY A 42 1.11 2.52 26.56
N ARG A 43 0.54 3.22 25.57
CA ARG A 43 1.33 3.86 24.50
C ARG A 43 1.98 5.12 25.04
N ILE A 44 3.27 5.04 25.30
CA ILE A 44 4.10 6.22 25.49
C ILE A 44 4.37 6.80 24.10
N THR A 45 3.91 8.03 23.86
CA THR A 45 4.18 8.75 22.62
C THR A 45 5.68 9.06 22.55
N MET A 46 6.42 8.31 21.73
CA MET A 46 7.82 8.61 21.37
C MET A 46 7.84 9.74 20.31
N VAL A 47 7.33 10.92 20.67
CA VAL A 47 7.42 12.11 19.84
C VAL A 47 8.24 13.13 20.62
N LEU A 48 9.52 13.22 20.27
CA LEU A 48 10.45 14.29 20.67
C LEU A 48 10.13 15.61 19.92
N GLY A 49 8.87 15.85 19.57
CA GLY A 49 8.48 16.70 18.43
C GLY A 49 8.07 18.13 18.74
N ASP A 50 8.32 18.64 19.94
CA ASP A 50 7.98 20.04 20.28
C ASP A 50 9.16 21.00 20.03
N GLU A 51 10.32 20.51 19.57
CA GLU A 51 11.39 21.36 19.07
C GLU A 51 11.08 21.78 17.64
N GLN A 52 10.72 23.05 17.47
CA GLN A 52 10.68 23.66 16.14
C GLN A 52 12.07 23.61 15.54
N LEU A 53 12.23 22.94 14.39
CA LEU A 53 13.46 22.97 13.62
C LEU A 53 13.72 24.41 13.16
N VAL A 54 14.68 25.08 13.80
CA VAL A 54 15.15 26.42 13.40
C VAL A 54 16.38 26.26 12.51
N ALA A 55 16.41 26.97 11.38
CA ALA A 55 17.58 27.00 10.52
C ALA A 55 18.79 27.53 11.29
N ASP A 56 19.94 26.87 11.17
CA ASP A 56 21.17 27.30 11.82
C ASP A 56 21.65 28.63 11.19
N PRO A 57 21.68 29.75 11.93
CA PRO A 57 22.15 31.02 11.41
C PRO A 57 23.62 30.98 10.96
N ALA A 58 24.43 30.03 11.44
CA ALA A 58 25.80 29.83 10.97
C ALA A 58 25.86 29.34 9.51
N MET A 59 24.82 28.67 9.02
CA MET A 59 24.75 28.09 7.68
C MET A 59 24.03 29.00 6.66
N ALA A 60 23.51 30.16 7.07
CA ALA A 60 22.66 31.01 6.24
C ALA A 60 23.34 31.61 4.99
N GLY A 61 24.67 31.62 4.95
CA GLY A 61 25.46 32.17 3.84
C GLY A 61 26.31 31.16 3.09
N GLU A 62 26.25 29.87 3.45
CA GLU A 62 27.08 28.86 2.81
C GLU A 62 26.47 28.42 1.47
N PRO A 63 27.16 28.62 0.33
CA PRO A 63 26.61 28.26 -0.97
C PRO A 63 26.54 26.74 -1.11
N VAL A 64 25.35 26.22 -1.43
CA VAL A 64 25.18 24.82 -1.80
C VAL A 64 25.71 24.61 -3.21
N VAL A 65 26.89 23.99 -3.31
CA VAL A 65 27.49 23.60 -4.59
C VAL A 65 27.02 22.19 -4.94
N LEU A 66 26.32 22.06 -6.05
CA LEU A 66 25.95 20.76 -6.63
C LEU A 66 26.97 20.39 -7.72
N PRO A 67 27.26 19.08 -7.91
CA PRO A 67 28.01 18.63 -9.08
C PRO A 67 27.24 18.95 -10.36
N ASP A 68 27.89 18.82 -11.53
CA ASP A 68 27.19 18.99 -12.81
C ASP A 68 26.04 17.98 -12.96
N ALA A 69 24.98 18.39 -13.66
CA ALA A 69 23.83 17.53 -13.89
C ALA A 69 24.15 16.48 -14.96
N GLU A 70 23.87 15.20 -14.66
CA GLU A 70 24.15 14.09 -15.56
C GLU A 70 22.87 13.54 -16.22
N LEU A 71 22.96 13.16 -17.49
CA LEU A 71 21.87 12.47 -18.20
C LEU A 71 21.78 11.01 -17.75
N VAL A 72 20.58 10.56 -17.40
CA VAL A 72 20.31 9.16 -17.04
C VAL A 72 19.56 8.48 -18.18
N GLU A 73 20.24 7.59 -18.89
CA GLU A 73 19.67 6.87 -20.04
C GLU A 73 18.82 5.66 -19.63
N SER A 74 19.04 5.09 -18.43
CA SER A 74 18.35 3.89 -17.99
C SER A 74 18.08 3.90 -16.48
N TRP A 75 17.06 3.14 -16.08
CA TRP A 75 16.61 2.98 -14.70
C TRP A 75 16.35 1.51 -14.43
N MET A 76 17.41 0.73 -14.22
CA MET A 76 17.35 -0.74 -14.28
C MET A 76 16.68 -1.39 -13.07
N GLN A 77 16.62 -0.72 -11.92
CA GLN A 77 16.05 -1.25 -10.68
C GLN A 77 15.44 -0.15 -9.81
N ALA A 78 14.74 -0.54 -8.74
CA ALA A 78 14.25 0.41 -7.74
C ALA A 78 15.41 1.21 -7.13
N GLY A 79 15.37 2.53 -7.23
CA GLY A 79 16.49 3.40 -6.83
C GLY A 79 17.62 3.50 -7.85
N SER A 80 17.41 3.06 -9.10
CA SER A 80 18.34 3.08 -10.25
C SER A 80 19.58 2.18 -10.13
N LYS A 81 20.29 2.20 -9.00
CA LYS A 81 21.49 1.39 -8.72
C LYS A 81 21.51 0.83 -7.29
N PRO A 82 22.37 -0.13 -6.94
CA PRO A 82 22.33 -0.80 -5.64
C PRO A 82 22.47 0.15 -4.43
N SER A 83 23.16 1.28 -4.60
CA SER A 83 23.31 2.30 -3.55
C SER A 83 22.05 3.15 -3.33
N LYS A 84 21.03 3.05 -4.19
CA LYS A 84 19.80 3.85 -4.17
C LYS A 84 20.03 5.37 -4.17
N SER A 85 21.16 5.83 -4.70
CA SER A 85 21.55 7.24 -4.69
C SER A 85 22.06 7.68 -6.07
N ILE A 86 21.18 8.28 -6.88
CA ILE A 86 21.49 8.58 -8.29
C ILE A 86 22.32 9.87 -8.48
N GLY A 87 22.29 10.80 -7.54
CA GLY A 87 23.03 12.07 -7.63
C GLY A 87 22.23 13.18 -8.33
N HIS A 88 22.93 14.16 -8.91
CA HIS A 88 22.32 15.30 -9.60
C HIS A 88 21.96 14.92 -11.04
N VAL A 89 20.69 14.62 -11.29
CA VAL A 89 20.20 14.17 -12.59
C VAL A 89 19.65 15.35 -13.38
N ALA A 90 20.00 15.42 -14.66
CA ALA A 90 19.44 16.38 -15.60
C ALA A 90 17.92 16.17 -15.75
N ALA A 91 17.14 17.20 -15.41
CA ALA A 91 15.70 17.19 -15.57
C ALA A 91 15.28 17.64 -16.99
N GLY A 92 14.04 17.34 -17.38
CA GLY A 92 13.47 17.84 -18.62
C GLY A 92 13.29 19.36 -18.56
N ALA A 93 13.66 20.07 -19.64
CA ALA A 93 13.76 21.54 -19.67
C ALA A 93 12.49 22.28 -19.17
N ASP A 94 11.30 21.77 -19.51
CA ASP A 94 10.02 22.46 -19.24
C ASP A 94 8.99 21.59 -18.50
N PHE A 95 9.38 20.40 -18.01
CA PHE A 95 8.51 19.43 -17.34
C PHE A 95 7.15 19.16 -18.05
N GLN A 96 7.16 19.20 -19.39
CA GLN A 96 5.98 18.89 -20.18
C GLN A 96 5.76 17.38 -20.29
N ILE A 97 4.49 16.97 -20.40
CA ILE A 97 4.13 15.57 -20.59
C ILE A 97 4.52 15.14 -22.01
N ALA A 98 5.50 14.25 -22.14
CA ALA A 98 5.91 13.70 -23.44
C ALA A 98 4.80 12.85 -24.08
N TRP A 99 4.14 11.98 -23.30
CA TRP A 99 3.02 11.15 -23.73
C TRP A 99 2.28 10.55 -22.53
N ARG A 100 1.10 9.97 -22.78
CA ARG A 100 0.32 9.20 -21.79
C ARG A 100 -0.14 7.89 -22.40
N THR A 101 -0.09 6.81 -21.62
CA THR A 101 -0.59 5.50 -22.01
C THR A 101 -1.18 4.77 -20.80
N LYS A 102 -2.12 3.84 -21.02
CA LYS A 102 -2.63 2.99 -19.94
C LYS A 102 -1.61 1.87 -19.68
N ALA A 103 -0.91 1.98 -18.55
CA ALA A 103 0.17 1.09 -18.14
C ALA A 103 -0.26 -0.25 -17.51
N GLY A 104 -1.57 -0.45 -17.30
CA GLY A 104 -2.12 -1.63 -16.63
C GLY A 104 -3.14 -1.25 -15.57
N GLU A 105 -3.31 -2.13 -14.59
CA GLU A 105 -4.25 -1.98 -13.50
C GLU A 105 -3.56 -1.54 -12.19
N GLY A 106 -4.16 -0.56 -11.50
CA GLY A 106 -3.67 -0.04 -10.22
C GLY A 106 -4.08 -0.88 -9.01
N SER A 107 -3.77 -0.39 -7.81
CA SER A 107 -4.15 -1.03 -6.54
C SER A 107 -5.67 -1.16 -6.36
N SER A 108 -6.08 -2.18 -5.61
CA SER A 108 -7.46 -2.48 -5.22
C SER A 108 -7.50 -3.01 -3.78
N LYS A 109 -8.68 -3.35 -3.26
CA LYS A 109 -8.84 -3.94 -1.91
C LYS A 109 -8.10 -5.28 -1.73
N THR A 110 -7.85 -5.99 -2.82
CA THR A 110 -7.29 -7.36 -2.80
C THR A 110 -6.00 -7.49 -3.60
N ALA A 111 -5.44 -6.38 -4.11
CA ALA A 111 -4.19 -6.38 -4.86
C ALA A 111 -3.51 -5.02 -4.72
N ALA A 112 -2.19 -4.99 -4.54
CA ALA A 112 -1.45 -3.74 -4.34
C ALA A 112 -0.35 -3.58 -5.39
N LEU A 113 -0.37 -2.44 -6.09
CA LEU A 113 0.72 -2.00 -6.96
C LEU A 113 1.76 -1.25 -6.10
N THR A 114 2.86 -1.91 -5.79
CA THR A 114 3.95 -1.35 -4.96
C THR A 114 5.26 -1.21 -5.72
N THR A 115 5.27 -1.62 -6.98
CA THR A 115 6.49 -1.79 -7.76
C THR A 115 6.73 -0.56 -8.63
N PRO A 116 7.88 0.13 -8.49
CA PRO A 116 8.22 1.21 -9.40
C PRO A 116 8.52 0.63 -10.80
N PRO A 117 8.27 1.41 -11.86
CA PRO A 117 8.68 1.03 -13.22
C PRO A 117 10.21 0.98 -13.32
N VAL A 118 10.72 0.19 -14.27
CA VAL A 118 12.13 0.16 -14.66
C VAL A 118 12.25 0.46 -16.16
N ALA A 119 13.38 0.98 -16.60
CA ALA A 119 13.58 1.35 -18.00
C ALA A 119 15.00 0.99 -18.46
N SER A 120 15.09 0.48 -19.69
CA SER A 120 16.31 0.51 -20.50
C SER A 120 16.35 1.82 -21.29
N THR A 121 17.37 1.99 -22.13
CA THR A 121 17.51 3.15 -23.04
C THR A 121 16.29 3.35 -23.96
N ASP A 122 15.57 2.29 -24.33
CA ASP A 122 14.50 2.35 -25.35
C ASP A 122 13.14 1.81 -24.89
N THR A 123 13.09 1.16 -23.73
CA THR A 123 11.92 0.41 -23.27
C THR A 123 11.65 0.61 -21.78
N ILE A 124 10.40 0.93 -21.44
CA ILE A 124 9.89 1.01 -20.06
C ILE A 124 9.14 -0.28 -19.75
N TYR A 125 9.46 -0.90 -18.63
CA TYR A 125 8.84 -2.11 -18.13
C TYR A 125 8.06 -1.84 -16.85
N ILE A 126 6.84 -2.34 -16.81
CA ILE A 126 5.90 -2.15 -15.70
C ILE A 126 5.26 -3.48 -15.39
N VAL A 127 5.09 -3.78 -14.10
CA VAL A 127 4.25 -4.89 -13.63
C VAL A 127 3.03 -4.31 -12.92
N ASP A 128 1.84 -4.70 -13.35
CA ASP A 128 0.59 -4.19 -12.79
C ASP A 128 0.05 -5.03 -11.62
N SER A 129 -1.01 -4.56 -10.95
CA SER A 129 -1.57 -5.26 -9.78
C SER A 129 -2.18 -6.65 -10.10
N LYS A 130 -2.40 -6.95 -11.38
CA LYS A 130 -2.91 -8.25 -11.86
C LYS A 130 -1.76 -9.17 -12.33
N GLN A 131 -0.53 -8.85 -11.97
CA GLN A 131 0.68 -9.60 -12.33
C GLN A 131 0.90 -9.67 -13.84
N VAL A 132 0.59 -8.59 -14.56
CA VAL A 132 0.90 -8.43 -15.98
C VAL A 132 2.14 -7.57 -16.15
N VAL A 133 3.19 -8.12 -16.73
CA VAL A 133 4.37 -7.38 -17.18
C VAL A 133 4.09 -6.80 -18.55
N SER A 134 4.26 -5.50 -18.71
CA SER A 134 4.09 -4.79 -19.99
C SER A 134 5.35 -4.00 -20.33
N ALA A 135 5.70 -3.98 -21.61
CA ALA A 135 6.81 -3.20 -22.15
C ALA A 135 6.29 -2.10 -23.08
N PHE A 136 6.82 -0.89 -22.92
CA PHE A 136 6.44 0.31 -23.66
C PHE A 136 7.67 0.97 -24.28
N ASN A 137 7.54 1.53 -25.47
CA ASN A 137 8.60 2.33 -26.08
C ASN A 137 8.74 3.67 -25.32
N VAL A 138 9.97 4.03 -24.94
CA VAL A 138 10.29 5.27 -24.19
C VAL A 138 9.88 6.54 -24.94
N SER A 139 10.01 6.59 -26.27
CA SER A 139 9.81 7.83 -27.02
C SER A 139 8.35 8.21 -27.23
N ASN A 140 7.44 7.22 -27.30
CA ASN A 140 6.04 7.46 -27.68
C ASN A 140 5.00 6.72 -26.81
N GLY A 141 5.43 5.91 -25.85
CA GLY A 141 4.53 5.18 -24.96
C GLY A 141 3.77 4.02 -25.61
N ALA A 142 4.13 3.63 -26.84
CA ALA A 142 3.48 2.52 -27.54
C ALA A 142 3.84 1.19 -26.87
N LYS A 143 2.82 0.36 -26.59
CA LYS A 143 3.02 -0.97 -26.02
C LYS A 143 3.71 -1.87 -27.05
N ARG A 144 4.87 -2.43 -26.67
CA ARG A 144 5.61 -3.41 -27.48
C ARG A 144 5.07 -4.82 -27.27
N TRP A 145 4.87 -5.20 -26.01
CA TRP A 145 4.33 -6.51 -25.62
C TRP A 145 3.76 -6.47 -24.21
N SER A 146 3.02 -7.53 -23.85
CA SER A 146 2.62 -7.80 -22.47
C SER A 146 2.56 -9.31 -22.21
N VAL A 147 3.00 -9.72 -21.02
CA VAL A 147 3.00 -11.10 -20.55
C VAL A 147 2.33 -11.16 -19.19
N LYS A 148 1.35 -12.04 -19.03
CA LYS A 148 0.73 -12.31 -17.73
C LYS A 148 1.55 -13.38 -17.00
N LEU A 149 1.94 -13.08 -15.77
CA LEU A 149 2.51 -14.07 -14.87
C LEU A 149 1.38 -14.89 -14.27
N ASP A 150 1.46 -16.21 -14.41
CA ASP A 150 0.49 -17.15 -13.86
C ASP A 150 1.23 -18.10 -12.91
N SER A 151 0.71 -18.26 -11.70
CA SER A 151 1.26 -19.23 -10.74
C SER A 151 0.84 -20.67 -11.05
N GLY A 152 -0.13 -20.86 -11.96
CA GLY A 152 -0.75 -22.15 -12.26
C GLY A 152 -1.73 -22.63 -11.17
N ASN A 153 -1.87 -21.89 -10.07
CA ASN A 153 -2.76 -22.23 -8.97
C ASN A 153 -3.98 -21.30 -8.96
N ARG A 154 -5.16 -21.86 -9.24
CA ARG A 154 -6.44 -21.14 -9.31
C ARG A 154 -6.86 -20.41 -8.02
N ARG A 155 -6.25 -20.73 -6.89
CA ARG A 155 -6.50 -20.03 -5.61
C ARG A 155 -5.71 -18.72 -5.49
N ASP A 156 -4.69 -18.53 -6.33
CA ASP A 156 -3.85 -17.34 -6.31
C ASP A 156 -4.54 -16.25 -7.13
N ARG A 157 -5.50 -15.58 -6.49
CA ARG A 157 -6.34 -14.54 -7.12
C ARG A 157 -5.88 -13.12 -6.81
N ALA A 158 -4.89 -12.98 -5.94
CA ALA A 158 -4.39 -11.72 -5.44
C ALA A 158 -2.88 -11.62 -5.70
N GLY A 159 -2.47 -10.52 -6.31
CA GLY A 159 -1.07 -10.13 -6.45
C GLY A 159 -0.73 -9.05 -5.42
N PHE A 160 0.19 -9.36 -4.51
CA PHE A 160 0.71 -8.40 -3.54
C PHE A 160 2.21 -8.26 -3.72
N GLY A 161 2.63 -7.07 -4.14
CA GLY A 161 4.00 -6.84 -4.53
C GLY A 161 4.36 -7.57 -5.83
N SER A 162 5.33 -7.00 -6.51
CA SER A 162 6.04 -7.61 -7.63
C SER A 162 7.45 -7.02 -7.63
N GLY A 163 8.47 -7.81 -7.92
CA GLY A 163 9.82 -7.28 -8.18
C GLY A 163 10.02 -7.19 -9.68
N ILE A 164 10.56 -6.09 -10.19
CA ILE A 164 11.06 -6.01 -11.56
C ILE A 164 12.42 -5.32 -11.56
N GLY A 165 13.33 -5.84 -12.36
CA GLY A 165 14.68 -5.33 -12.59
C GLY A 165 15.19 -5.83 -13.93
N LEU A 166 16.17 -5.13 -14.49
CA LEU A 166 16.86 -5.48 -15.73
C LEU A 166 18.25 -6.06 -15.46
#